data_AF-A0A5W3ERR4-F1
#
_entry.id   AF-A0A5W3ERR4-F1
#
_cell.length_a   1.000
_cell.length_b   1.000
_cell.length_c   1.000
_cell.angle_alpha   90.00
_cell.angle_beta   90.00
_cell.angle_gamma   90.00
#
_symmetry.space_group_name_H-M   'P 1'
#
loop_
_entity.id
_entity.type
_entity.pdbx_description
1 polymer ?
#
loop_
_entity_poly.entity_id
_entity_poly.type
_entity_poly.pdbx_seq_one_letter_code
_entity_poly.pdbx_strand_id
1 'polypeptide(L)'
;MRKLNWVDFYLLNVNKSLVSHLKPVTTTDTFQGLTKNFHPEGLYSTEIFGLTGSEARDSTFSYIDIKLDIISPTVCLALFQLKQLYEEICSGKRFAIWNEKEKDFEPALPSDKGADTGFNFFLRYYEQLTPGRNESMRRDETVDFFNKFRPVSLSRYVLVLPAGLRDLVIRQDGRDQEEEIGGLYRRLISLARAIPDRSTRTELTDPVRWKLQQTFNDIWMYFFNIQDGKGGFARRKVTSRKLMNGTRNVLSSFSTGSKVMGREDAIRPTDTRIGLYQTLKALLPVAQYHIRERYLSNIRAGDGNLYGVNTKTLKREFLEVSGRVYDLFTTDDGIETLINRMEARELRHKPLMIDPDHYVALIYQDKRSFKIFYDIEDLPEGRDRKLVRGLSLAELLYLSGYDIWNDYFSFITRYPVTGRGSTYSSTIRLETTTSSLYLHELEDDWVTLKEKGAISFPDRTVKTFVESMAPHPSRLGGLGGDYDGDTGSANSPMSTEALEENRKWVSSKNYWFATDGSFKINPVNNVIKRTTAALLK
;
A
#
# COMPACT_ATOMS: atom_id res chain seq x y z
N MET A 1 -2.35 4.13 18.73
CA MET A 1 -1.33 3.07 18.67
C MET A 1 -0.44 3.17 19.91
N ARG A 2 -0.38 2.12 20.75
CA ARG A 2 0.66 2.04 21.79
C ARG A 2 2.02 1.91 21.09
N LYS A 3 2.97 2.80 21.40
CA LYS A 3 4.37 2.61 20.97
C LYS A 3 4.88 1.31 21.59
N LEU A 4 5.08 0.29 20.77
CA LEU A 4 5.79 -0.92 21.18
C LEU A 4 7.28 -0.53 21.25
N ASN A 5 7.81 -0.43 22.47
CA ASN A 5 9.22 -0.08 22.68
C ASN A 5 10.15 -1.28 22.44
N TRP A 6 9.64 -2.50 22.61
CA TRP A 6 10.37 -3.76 22.49
C TRP A 6 9.47 -4.83 21.86
N VAL A 7 10.05 -5.71 21.06
CA VAL A 7 9.38 -6.88 20.48
C VAL A 7 10.25 -8.09 20.80
N ASP A 8 9.72 -9.00 21.62
CA ASP A 8 10.40 -10.23 22.03
C ASP A 8 9.83 -11.44 21.30
N PHE A 9 10.69 -12.37 20.91
CA PHE A 9 10.33 -13.63 20.26
C PHE A 9 10.67 -14.80 21.19
N TYR A 10 9.71 -15.71 21.40
CA TYR A 10 9.88 -16.90 22.23
C TYR A 10 9.24 -18.13 21.58
N LEU A 11 9.74 -19.32 21.94
CA LEU A 11 9.08 -20.57 21.56
C LEU A 11 7.79 -20.73 22.36
N LEU A 12 6.66 -20.82 21.67
CA LEU A 12 5.36 -21.01 22.31
C LEU A 12 5.19 -22.46 22.77
N ASN A 13 5.00 -22.67 24.07
CA ASN A 13 4.61 -23.98 24.63
C ASN A 13 3.09 -24.17 24.50
N VAL A 14 2.67 -25.00 23.55
CA VAL A 14 1.25 -25.29 23.31
C VAL A 14 0.80 -26.45 24.20
N ASN A 15 0.47 -26.12 25.46
CA ASN A 15 0.04 -27.09 26.46
C ASN A 15 -1.49 -27.04 26.70
N LYS A 16 -2.00 -27.97 27.51
CA LYS A 16 -3.43 -28.07 27.85
C LYS A 16 -4.01 -26.78 28.46
N SER A 17 -3.20 -26.05 29.23
CA SER A 17 -3.63 -24.78 29.86
C SER A 17 -3.75 -23.65 28.85
N LEU A 18 -2.93 -23.63 27.79
CA LEU A 18 -3.03 -22.63 26.73
C LEU A 18 -4.30 -22.86 25.90
N VAL A 19 -4.58 -24.12 25.56
CA VAL A 19 -5.71 -24.47 24.68
C VAL A 19 -7.04 -24.63 25.41
N SER A 20 -7.08 -24.57 26.74
CA SER A 20 -8.32 -24.77 27.51
C SER A 20 -9.41 -23.73 27.24
N HIS A 21 -9.02 -22.56 26.73
CA HIS A 21 -9.94 -21.49 26.33
C HIS A 21 -10.31 -21.52 24.85
N LEU A 22 -9.74 -22.46 24.09
CA LEU A 22 -10.01 -22.64 22.66
C LEU A 22 -10.94 -23.83 22.46
N LYS A 23 -11.72 -23.80 21.37
CA LYS A 23 -12.48 -24.97 20.92
C LYS A 23 -11.62 -25.79 19.95
N PRO A 24 -11.62 -27.13 20.04
CA PRO A 24 -10.86 -27.97 19.11
C PRO A 24 -11.54 -28.09 17.74
N VAL A 25 -10.74 -28.28 16.70
CA VAL A 25 -11.22 -28.75 15.39
C VAL A 25 -11.05 -30.28 15.34
N THR A 26 -12.15 -30.97 15.13
CA THR A 26 -12.20 -32.45 15.18
C THR A 26 -12.53 -33.08 13.83
N THR A 27 -13.03 -32.29 12.86
CA THR A 27 -13.43 -32.80 11.54
C THR A 27 -12.71 -32.19 10.35
N THR A 28 -12.58 -33.04 9.32
CA THR A 28 -12.05 -32.70 8.00
C THR A 28 -13.10 -32.07 7.10
N ASP A 29 -14.38 -32.25 7.43
CA ASP A 29 -15.49 -31.80 6.58
C ASP A 29 -15.63 -30.28 6.66
N THR A 30 -15.77 -29.64 5.49
CA THR A 30 -15.98 -28.20 5.38
C THR A 30 -17.42 -27.83 5.70
N PHE A 31 -18.37 -28.62 5.21
CA PHE A 31 -19.81 -28.36 5.30
C PHE A 31 -20.55 -29.48 6.02
N GLN A 32 -21.72 -29.14 6.57
CA GLN A 32 -22.61 -30.12 7.19
C GLN A 32 -23.45 -30.84 6.11
N GLY A 33 -23.04 -32.06 5.75
CA GLY A 33 -23.73 -32.89 4.75
C GLY A 33 -23.79 -32.23 3.37
N LEU A 34 -25.01 -32.14 2.80
CA LEU A 34 -25.25 -31.50 1.49
C LEU A 34 -25.58 -30.00 1.60
N THR A 35 -25.54 -29.42 2.80
CA THR A 35 -25.83 -27.99 2.99
C THR A 35 -24.61 -27.12 2.65
N LYS A 36 -24.81 -25.80 2.49
CA LYS A 36 -23.71 -24.82 2.41
C LYS A 36 -23.31 -24.25 3.77
N ASN A 37 -23.81 -24.80 4.86
CA ASN A 37 -23.47 -24.35 6.20
C ASN A 37 -22.15 -24.99 6.63
N PHE A 38 -21.23 -24.17 7.14
CA PHE A 38 -19.95 -24.67 7.64
C PHE A 38 -20.16 -25.65 8.79
N HIS A 39 -19.34 -26.71 8.81
CA HIS A 39 -19.44 -27.73 9.85
C HIS A 39 -19.08 -27.12 11.23
N PRO A 40 -19.91 -27.32 12.29
CA PRO A 40 -19.68 -26.75 13.63
C PRO A 40 -18.32 -27.08 14.25
N GLU A 41 -17.77 -28.26 13.96
CA GLU A 41 -16.45 -28.70 14.46
C GLU A 41 -15.33 -28.68 13.40
N GLY A 42 -15.58 -28.05 12.24
CA GLY A 42 -14.69 -28.05 11.09
C GLY A 42 -13.73 -26.85 11.05
N LEU A 43 -12.80 -26.88 10.09
CA LEU A 43 -11.78 -25.85 9.90
C LEU A 43 -12.35 -24.45 9.59
N TYR A 44 -13.60 -24.34 9.14
CA TYR A 44 -14.26 -23.08 8.78
C TYR A 44 -15.45 -22.73 9.69
N SER A 45 -15.60 -23.47 10.80
CA SER A 45 -16.72 -23.35 11.73
C SER A 45 -16.98 -21.91 12.19
N THR A 46 -18.22 -21.48 12.05
CA THR A 46 -18.69 -20.21 12.61
C THR A 46 -18.85 -20.27 14.13
N GLU A 47 -18.94 -21.46 14.73
CA GLU A 47 -19.03 -21.65 16.19
C GLU A 47 -17.67 -21.63 16.89
N ILE A 48 -16.61 -22.01 16.17
CA ILE A 48 -15.22 -21.99 16.67
C ILE A 48 -14.60 -20.62 16.40
N PHE A 49 -14.68 -20.14 15.16
CA PHE A 49 -13.95 -18.95 14.71
C PHE A 49 -14.79 -17.67 14.72
N GLY A 50 -16.13 -17.78 14.76
CA GLY A 50 -17.04 -16.64 14.63
C GLY A 50 -17.65 -16.51 13.24
N LEU A 51 -18.69 -15.66 13.15
CA LEU A 51 -19.46 -15.43 11.93
C LEU A 51 -18.59 -14.84 10.81
N THR A 52 -18.95 -15.15 9.56
CA THR A 52 -18.32 -14.56 8.37
C THR A 52 -18.41 -13.03 8.42
N GLY A 53 -17.28 -12.35 8.27
CA GLY A 53 -17.18 -10.88 8.36
C GLY A 53 -17.03 -10.31 9.77
N SER A 54 -16.99 -11.14 10.81
CA SER A 54 -16.72 -10.67 12.18
C SER A 54 -15.22 -10.57 12.49
N GLU A 55 -14.84 -9.60 13.32
CA GLU A 55 -13.44 -9.44 13.77
C GLU A 55 -12.91 -10.67 14.55
N ALA A 56 -13.81 -11.39 15.22
CA ALA A 56 -13.49 -12.65 15.89
C ALA A 56 -12.93 -13.68 14.90
N ARG A 57 -13.41 -13.72 13.65
CA ARG A 57 -12.97 -14.66 12.61
C ARG A 57 -11.53 -14.44 12.16
N ASP A 58 -11.03 -13.21 12.30
CA ASP A 58 -9.66 -12.83 11.93
C ASP A 58 -8.66 -13.02 13.08
N SER A 59 -9.14 -13.21 14.31
CA SER A 59 -8.30 -13.21 15.53
C SER A 59 -8.38 -14.48 16.36
N THR A 60 -9.47 -15.26 16.25
CA THR A 60 -9.71 -16.45 17.09
C THR A 60 -8.91 -17.65 16.58
N PHE A 61 -8.00 -18.16 17.40
CA PHE A 61 -7.29 -19.41 17.13
C PHE A 61 -8.12 -20.62 17.56
N SER A 62 -7.76 -21.77 17.01
CA SER A 62 -8.25 -23.08 17.47
C SER A 62 -7.08 -24.05 17.61
N TYR A 63 -7.32 -25.32 17.87
CA TYR A 63 -6.29 -26.34 17.95
C TYR A 63 -6.78 -27.71 17.49
N ILE A 64 -5.84 -28.58 17.15
CA ILE A 64 -6.05 -30.00 16.88
C ILE A 64 -5.33 -30.79 17.97
N ASP A 65 -6.05 -31.67 18.67
CA ASP A 65 -5.44 -32.66 19.56
C ASP A 65 -4.96 -33.86 18.74
N ILE A 66 -3.63 -34.00 18.58
CA ILE A 66 -3.02 -35.08 17.81
C ILE A 66 -2.80 -36.37 18.63
N LYS A 67 -3.26 -36.39 19.89
CA LYS A 67 -3.25 -37.53 20.84
C LYS A 67 -1.88 -38.05 21.28
N LEU A 68 -0.82 -37.76 20.53
CA LEU A 68 0.56 -38.16 20.80
C LEU A 68 1.47 -36.94 20.89
N ASP A 69 2.49 -37.03 21.76
CA ASP A 69 3.52 -35.99 21.85
C ASP A 69 4.46 -36.08 20.65
N ILE A 70 4.65 -34.93 19.98
CA ILE A 70 5.66 -34.72 18.93
C ILE A 70 6.53 -33.53 19.30
N ILE A 71 7.65 -33.34 18.60
CA ILE A 71 8.60 -32.27 18.88
C ILE A 71 8.20 -31.02 18.08
N SER A 72 8.27 -29.85 18.71
CA SER A 72 8.05 -28.55 18.08
C SER A 72 8.93 -28.40 16.83
N PRO A 73 8.41 -27.91 15.69
CA PRO A 73 9.10 -27.98 14.41
C PRO A 73 10.47 -27.31 14.41
N THR A 74 10.63 -26.18 15.09
CA THR A 74 11.91 -25.47 15.20
C THR A 74 12.97 -26.29 15.92
N VAL A 75 12.60 -26.94 17.03
CA VAL A 75 13.50 -27.82 17.80
C VAL A 75 13.77 -29.11 17.04
N CYS A 76 12.76 -29.66 16.38
CA CYS A 76 12.86 -30.86 15.56
C CYS A 76 13.83 -30.69 14.39
N LEU A 77 13.68 -29.61 13.61
CA LEU A 77 14.55 -29.29 12.48
C LEU A 77 15.98 -29.00 12.94
N ALA A 78 16.16 -28.28 14.05
CA ALA A 78 17.47 -28.04 14.66
C ALA A 78 18.14 -29.36 15.09
N LEU A 79 17.38 -30.25 15.72
CA LEU A 79 17.86 -31.55 16.18
C LEU A 79 18.32 -32.43 15.03
N PHE A 80 17.55 -32.51 13.93
CA PHE A 80 17.94 -33.30 12.76
C PHE A 80 19.17 -32.72 12.03
N GLN A 81 19.42 -31.41 12.13
CA GLN A 81 20.68 -30.81 11.66
C GLN A 81 21.90 -31.22 12.51
N LEU A 82 21.71 -31.54 13.80
CA LEU A 82 22.82 -31.96 14.67
C LEU A 82 23.34 -33.36 14.32
N LYS A 83 22.44 -34.30 14.04
CA LYS A 83 22.81 -35.68 13.66
C LYS A 83 21.70 -36.32 12.83
N GLN A 84 22.03 -36.71 11.60
CA GLN A 84 21.08 -37.38 10.70
C GLN A 84 20.48 -38.67 11.30
N LEU A 85 21.25 -39.37 12.14
CA LEU A 85 20.82 -40.59 12.82
C LEU A 85 19.52 -40.36 13.63
N TYR A 86 19.29 -39.18 14.20
CA TYR A 86 18.08 -38.88 14.96
C TYR A 86 16.82 -38.96 14.09
N GLU A 87 16.89 -38.40 12.88
CA GLU A 87 15.79 -38.49 11.90
C GLU A 87 15.56 -39.94 11.45
N GLU A 88 16.65 -40.68 11.23
CA GLU A 88 16.60 -42.08 10.78
C GLU A 88 16.02 -43.02 11.84
N ILE A 89 16.30 -42.78 13.13
CA ILE A 89 15.68 -43.51 14.25
C ILE A 89 14.19 -43.17 14.31
N CYS A 90 13.83 -41.87 14.35
CA CYS A 90 12.43 -41.42 14.43
C CYS A 90 11.56 -41.94 13.28
N SER A 91 12.14 -42.06 12.08
CA SER A 91 11.46 -42.59 10.89
C SER A 91 11.46 -44.13 10.78
N GLY A 92 12.15 -44.84 11.69
CA GLY A 92 12.24 -46.31 11.67
C GLY A 92 13.20 -46.87 10.62
N LYS A 93 14.06 -46.04 10.01
CA LYS A 93 14.96 -46.43 8.93
C LYS A 93 16.26 -47.06 9.42
N ARG A 94 16.73 -46.67 10.60
CA ARG A 94 17.95 -47.21 11.22
C ARG A 94 17.73 -47.61 12.67
N PHE A 95 18.35 -48.71 13.07
CA PHE A 95 18.43 -49.14 14.45
C PHE A 95 19.57 -48.41 15.15
N ALA A 96 19.37 -48.15 16.43
CA ALA A 96 20.40 -47.54 17.27
C ALA A 96 20.38 -48.14 18.67
N ILE A 97 21.51 -48.03 19.36
CA ILE A 97 21.66 -48.35 20.77
C ILE A 97 21.89 -47.04 21.53
N TRP A 98 21.31 -46.96 22.73
CA TRP A 98 21.55 -45.85 23.64
C TRP A 98 22.88 -46.05 24.38
N ASN A 99 23.78 -45.07 24.28
CA ASN A 99 25.03 -45.06 25.04
C ASN A 99 24.84 -44.21 26.32
N GLU A 100 24.77 -44.87 27.49
CA GLU A 100 24.58 -44.20 28.79
C GLU A 100 25.73 -43.27 29.19
N LYS A 101 26.95 -43.51 28.69
CA LYS A 101 28.13 -42.70 29.01
C LYS A 101 28.12 -41.39 28.23
N GLU A 102 27.90 -41.47 26.93
CA GLU A 102 27.88 -40.31 26.04
C GLU A 102 26.50 -39.62 26.03
N LYS A 103 25.47 -40.29 26.55
CA LYS A 103 24.06 -39.86 26.51
C LYS A 103 23.62 -39.48 25.10
N ASP A 104 23.98 -40.32 24.14
CA ASP A 104 23.68 -40.16 22.72
C ASP A 104 23.40 -41.54 22.08
N PHE A 105 22.84 -41.52 20.88
CA PHE A 105 22.52 -42.71 20.10
C PHE A 105 23.69 -43.12 19.20
N GLU A 106 24.00 -44.41 19.17
CA GLU A 106 24.99 -45.01 18.27
C GLU A 106 24.31 -45.92 17.24
N PRO A 107 24.77 -45.92 15.98
CA PRO A 107 24.19 -46.80 14.97
C PRO A 107 24.43 -48.27 15.34
N ALA A 108 23.40 -49.10 15.18
CA ALA A 108 23.46 -50.51 15.53
C ALA A 108 22.80 -51.37 14.44
N LEU A 109 23.20 -52.64 14.38
CA LEU A 109 22.50 -53.65 13.59
C LEU A 109 21.26 -54.14 14.35
N PRO A 110 20.19 -54.59 13.66
CA PRO A 110 19.01 -55.13 14.33
C PRO A 110 19.29 -56.34 15.24
N SER A 111 20.40 -57.04 15.00
CA SER A 111 20.86 -58.19 15.79
C SER A 111 21.58 -57.80 17.08
N ASP A 112 21.96 -56.54 17.23
CA ASP A 112 22.75 -56.09 18.37
C ASP A 112 21.88 -55.99 19.62
N LYS A 113 22.45 -56.37 20.76
CA LYS A 113 21.70 -56.43 22.02
C LYS A 113 21.28 -55.02 22.45
N GLY A 114 19.97 -54.80 22.53
CA GLY A 114 19.38 -53.51 22.92
C GLY A 114 19.23 -52.52 21.76
N ALA A 115 19.46 -52.96 20.51
CA ALA A 115 19.16 -52.16 19.33
C ALA A 115 17.64 -52.05 19.14
N ASP A 116 17.17 -50.82 18.92
CA ASP A 116 15.76 -50.54 18.69
C ASP A 116 15.63 -49.32 17.75
N THR A 117 14.41 -49.04 17.28
CA THR A 117 14.14 -47.94 16.36
C THR A 117 12.72 -47.39 16.55
N GLY A 118 12.44 -46.23 15.96
CA GLY A 118 11.13 -45.57 16.05
C GLY A 118 11.10 -44.37 16.99
N PHE A 119 10.02 -43.61 16.87
CA PHE A 119 9.84 -42.34 17.57
C PHE A 119 9.70 -42.52 19.08
N ASN A 120 9.01 -43.57 19.54
CA ASN A 120 8.89 -43.91 20.96
C ASN A 120 10.24 -44.27 21.57
N PHE A 121 11.06 -45.05 20.85
CA PHE A 121 12.41 -45.37 21.28
C PHE A 121 13.26 -44.10 21.42
N PHE A 122 13.19 -43.20 20.44
CA PHE A 122 13.86 -41.90 20.52
C PHE A 122 13.39 -41.05 21.72
N LEU A 123 12.07 -40.93 21.92
CA LEU A 123 11.51 -40.13 23.00
C LEU A 123 11.84 -40.66 24.39
N ARG A 124 12.05 -41.98 24.55
CA ARG A 124 12.44 -42.59 25.84
C ARG A 124 13.69 -41.95 26.43
N TYR A 125 14.64 -41.55 25.58
CA TYR A 125 15.91 -40.95 25.98
C TYR A 125 16.01 -39.46 25.66
N TYR A 126 14.95 -38.84 25.14
CA TYR A 126 14.97 -37.44 24.68
C TYR A 126 15.40 -36.44 25.75
N GLU A 127 14.88 -36.58 26.97
CA GLU A 127 15.24 -35.72 28.11
C GLU A 127 16.70 -35.90 28.56
N GLN A 128 17.29 -37.06 28.29
CA GLN A 128 18.66 -37.38 28.69
C GLN A 128 19.68 -37.05 27.59
N LEU A 129 19.22 -36.88 26.35
CA LEU A 129 20.05 -36.66 25.16
C LEU A 129 20.95 -35.44 25.31
N THR A 130 22.26 -35.63 25.19
CA THR A 130 23.25 -34.54 25.15
C THR A 130 24.08 -34.64 23.87
N PRO A 131 23.65 -33.99 22.78
CA PRO A 131 24.40 -34.02 21.53
C PRO A 131 25.81 -33.44 21.73
N GLY A 132 26.83 -34.16 21.24
CA GLY A 132 28.22 -33.72 21.36
C GLY A 132 28.48 -32.38 20.67
N ARG A 133 29.29 -31.52 21.31
CA ARG A 133 29.80 -30.25 20.78
C ARG A 133 31.01 -30.47 19.88
N ASN A 134 31.30 -29.51 19.01
CA ASN A 134 32.53 -29.50 18.19
C ASN A 134 33.04 -28.07 17.98
N GLU A 135 34.10 -27.89 17.20
CA GLU A 135 34.68 -26.55 16.94
C GLU A 135 33.76 -25.62 16.11
N SER A 136 32.62 -26.10 15.62
CA SER A 136 31.69 -25.29 14.84
C SER A 136 30.76 -24.49 15.75
N MET A 137 30.96 -23.17 15.76
CA MET A 137 30.10 -22.21 16.46
C MET A 137 28.61 -22.42 16.17
N ARG A 138 28.26 -22.70 14.90
CA ARG A 138 26.87 -22.96 14.50
C ARG A 138 26.29 -24.22 15.17
N ARG A 139 27.10 -25.28 15.33
CA ARG A 139 26.65 -26.50 16.00
C ARG A 139 26.45 -26.25 17.48
N ASP A 140 27.38 -25.54 18.12
CA ASP A 140 27.30 -25.19 19.53
C ASP A 140 26.07 -24.33 19.84
N GLU A 141 25.79 -23.31 19.02
CA GLU A 141 24.56 -22.52 19.12
C GLU A 141 23.30 -23.37 18.95
N THR A 142 23.32 -24.35 18.05
CA THR A 142 22.19 -25.27 17.84
C THR A 142 21.99 -26.19 19.04
N VAL A 143 23.08 -26.66 19.67
CA VAL A 143 23.04 -27.45 20.91
C VAL A 143 22.50 -26.61 22.06
N ASP A 144 22.94 -25.36 22.19
CA ASP A 144 22.44 -24.42 23.21
C ASP A 144 20.95 -24.13 23.01
N PHE A 145 20.51 -23.90 21.76
CA PHE A 145 19.10 -23.75 21.41
C PHE A 145 18.29 -24.99 21.79
N PHE A 146 18.75 -26.18 21.42
CA PHE A 146 18.10 -27.44 21.76
C PHE A 146 17.96 -27.59 23.28
N ASN A 147 19.04 -27.45 24.03
CA ASN A 147 19.03 -27.61 25.49
C ASN A 147 18.13 -26.59 26.19
N LYS A 148 18.12 -25.35 25.70
CA LYS A 148 17.27 -24.28 26.25
C LYS A 148 15.79 -24.57 26.08
N PHE A 149 15.38 -25.10 24.92
CA PHE A 149 13.97 -25.24 24.56
C PHE A 149 13.43 -26.66 24.67
N ARG A 150 14.28 -27.68 24.87
CA ARG A 150 13.86 -29.07 25.08
C ARG A 150 12.76 -29.24 26.15
N PRO A 151 12.83 -28.59 27.32
CA PRO A 151 11.80 -28.78 28.36
C PRO A 151 10.38 -28.35 27.94
N VAL A 152 10.27 -27.56 26.86
CA VAL A 152 9.00 -27.02 26.34
C VAL A 152 8.78 -27.38 24.87
N SER A 153 9.56 -28.32 24.32
CA SER A 153 9.53 -28.65 22.90
C SER A 153 8.48 -29.70 22.56
N LEU A 154 8.07 -30.56 23.49
CA LEU A 154 7.05 -31.56 23.23
C LEU A 154 5.66 -30.91 23.16
N SER A 155 4.91 -31.23 22.11
CA SER A 155 3.57 -30.72 21.88
C SER A 155 2.63 -31.85 21.46
N ARG A 156 1.46 -31.87 22.11
CA ARG A 156 0.29 -32.68 21.73
C ARG A 156 -0.79 -31.87 21.00
N TYR A 157 -0.67 -30.55 21.05
CA TYR A 157 -1.69 -29.65 20.50
C TYR A 157 -1.08 -28.82 19.39
N VAL A 158 -1.68 -28.85 18.20
CA VAL A 158 -1.27 -28.01 17.08
C VAL A 158 -2.27 -26.88 16.92
N LEU A 159 -1.80 -25.64 17.01
CA LEU A 159 -2.65 -24.47 16.82
C LEU A 159 -3.13 -24.37 15.36
N VAL A 160 -4.37 -23.95 15.19
CA VAL A 160 -5.01 -23.70 13.91
C VAL A 160 -5.22 -22.20 13.76
N LEU A 161 -4.73 -21.66 12.64
CA LEU A 161 -4.87 -20.25 12.28
C LEU A 161 -6.35 -19.82 12.22
N PRO A 162 -6.70 -18.57 12.61
CA PRO A 162 -8.05 -18.03 12.43
C PRO A 162 -8.57 -18.24 11.00
N ALA A 163 -9.86 -18.56 10.87
CA ALA A 163 -10.45 -18.89 9.59
C ALA A 163 -10.43 -17.73 8.58
N GLY A 164 -10.51 -16.47 9.05
CA GLY A 164 -10.48 -15.28 8.18
C GLY A 164 -9.14 -15.05 7.50
N LEU A 165 -8.05 -15.58 8.06
CA LEU A 165 -6.71 -15.50 7.47
C LEU A 165 -6.40 -16.61 6.46
N ARG A 166 -7.32 -17.58 6.29
CA ARG A 166 -7.20 -18.73 5.37
C ARG A 166 -8.53 -19.06 4.70
N ASP A 167 -9.34 -18.02 4.47
CA ASP A 167 -10.77 -18.15 4.18
C ASP A 167 -11.02 -18.89 2.86
N LEU A 168 -12.18 -19.54 2.79
CA LEU A 168 -12.59 -20.31 1.62
C LEU A 168 -13.23 -19.37 0.60
N VAL A 169 -12.59 -19.23 -0.57
CA VAL A 169 -13.08 -18.34 -1.62
C VAL A 169 -13.94 -19.15 -2.59
N ILE A 170 -15.22 -18.81 -2.69
CA ILE A 170 -16.09 -19.35 -3.73
C ILE A 170 -15.79 -18.59 -5.02
N ARG A 171 -15.25 -19.27 -6.02
CA ARG A 171 -14.98 -18.69 -7.34
C ARG A 171 -16.29 -18.41 -8.09
N GLN A 172 -16.22 -17.56 -9.11
CA GLN A 172 -17.36 -17.21 -9.97
C GLN A 172 -17.97 -18.44 -10.69
N ASP A 173 -17.20 -19.52 -10.85
CA ASP A 173 -17.65 -20.81 -11.41
C ASP A 173 -18.33 -21.73 -10.38
N GLY A 174 -18.49 -21.26 -9.14
CA GLY A 174 -19.10 -22.00 -8.03
C GLY A 174 -18.19 -23.04 -7.38
N ARG A 175 -16.90 -23.09 -7.74
CA ARG A 175 -15.92 -23.98 -7.10
C ARG A 175 -15.29 -23.33 -5.88
N ASP A 176 -15.10 -24.14 -4.84
CA ASP A 176 -14.43 -23.73 -3.62
C ASP A 176 -12.91 -23.73 -3.84
N GLN A 177 -12.28 -22.62 -3.53
CA GLN A 177 -10.83 -22.51 -3.48
C GLN A 177 -10.39 -22.31 -2.02
N GLU A 178 -9.57 -23.24 -1.56
CA GLU A 178 -8.98 -23.24 -0.23
C GLU A 178 -7.47 -23.02 -0.31
N GLU A 179 -6.92 -22.39 0.73
CA GLU A 179 -5.47 -22.26 0.87
C GLU A 179 -4.81 -23.58 1.25
N GLU A 180 -3.57 -23.77 0.78
CA GLU A 180 -2.79 -25.01 0.95
C GLU A 180 -2.70 -25.50 2.40
N ILE A 181 -2.61 -24.56 3.36
CA ILE A 181 -2.52 -24.88 4.79
C ILE A 181 -3.73 -25.68 5.31
N GLY A 182 -4.91 -25.48 4.73
CA GLY A 182 -6.12 -26.21 5.10
C GLY A 182 -5.96 -27.72 4.86
N GLY A 183 -5.31 -28.11 3.77
CA GLY A 183 -4.99 -29.51 3.46
C GLY A 183 -4.04 -30.15 4.50
N LEU A 184 -3.05 -29.38 4.98
CA LEU A 184 -2.12 -29.84 6.03
C LEU A 184 -2.84 -30.06 7.37
N TYR A 185 -3.76 -29.15 7.75
CA TYR A 185 -4.57 -29.34 8.95
C TYR A 185 -5.50 -30.56 8.85
N ARG A 186 -6.15 -30.78 7.70
CA ARG A 186 -6.96 -31.99 7.49
C ARG A 186 -6.13 -33.26 7.62
N ARG A 187 -4.91 -33.26 7.08
CA ARG A 187 -3.98 -34.38 7.22
C ARG A 187 -3.65 -34.67 8.69
N LEU A 188 -3.42 -33.64 9.52
CA LEU A 188 -3.25 -33.83 10.97
C LEU A 188 -4.49 -34.44 11.62
N ILE A 189 -5.69 -33.93 11.32
CA ILE A 189 -6.95 -34.44 11.88
C ILE A 189 -7.16 -35.92 11.50
N SER A 190 -6.95 -36.28 10.24
CA SER A 190 -7.06 -37.66 9.77
C SER A 190 -6.06 -38.59 10.45
N LEU A 191 -4.80 -38.17 10.59
CA LEU A 191 -3.77 -38.95 11.28
C LEU A 191 -4.09 -39.11 12.78
N ALA A 192 -4.59 -38.06 13.43
CA ALA A 192 -4.99 -38.08 14.83
C ALA A 192 -6.18 -39.02 15.09
N ARG A 193 -7.16 -39.04 14.18
CA ARG A 193 -8.33 -39.95 14.25
C ARG A 193 -7.93 -41.43 14.15
N ALA A 194 -6.87 -41.75 13.42
CA ALA A 194 -6.38 -43.11 13.27
C ALA A 194 -5.74 -43.68 14.56
N ILE A 195 -5.52 -42.85 15.58
CA ILE A 195 -4.87 -43.24 16.84
C ILE A 195 -5.95 -43.69 17.84
N PRO A 196 -5.91 -44.95 18.34
CA PRO A 196 -6.86 -45.46 19.32
C PRO A 196 -6.80 -44.70 20.66
N ASP A 197 -7.95 -44.46 21.28
CA ASP A 197 -8.04 -43.74 22.57
C ASP A 197 -7.42 -44.51 23.76
N ARG A 198 -7.25 -45.83 23.62
CA ARG A 198 -6.54 -46.70 24.57
C ARG A 198 -5.37 -47.38 23.85
N SER A 199 -4.22 -46.72 23.77
CA SER A 199 -3.01 -47.34 23.20
C SER A 199 -2.22 -48.07 24.29
N THR A 200 -2.32 -49.40 24.32
CA THR A 200 -1.50 -50.31 25.16
C THR A 200 -0.26 -50.85 24.45
N ARG A 201 -0.03 -50.51 23.16
CA ARG A 201 1.20 -50.87 22.42
C ARG A 201 1.77 -49.66 21.69
N THR A 202 2.89 -49.15 22.20
CA THR A 202 3.60 -47.95 21.73
C THR A 202 4.14 -48.12 20.31
N GLU A 203 4.74 -49.26 19.97
CA GLU A 203 5.42 -49.52 18.69
C GLU A 203 4.51 -49.41 17.45
N LEU A 204 3.23 -49.78 17.59
CA LEU A 204 2.26 -49.69 16.48
C LEU A 204 1.92 -48.24 16.09
N THR A 205 2.21 -47.27 16.97
CA THR A 205 1.90 -45.85 16.75
C THR A 205 3.05 -45.08 16.10
N ASP A 206 4.25 -45.66 16.02
CA ASP A 206 5.44 -44.97 15.51
C ASP A 206 5.32 -44.47 14.06
N PRO A 207 4.82 -45.28 13.10
CA PRO A 207 4.64 -44.79 11.73
C PRO A 207 3.64 -43.62 11.62
N VAL A 208 2.60 -43.62 12.47
CA VAL A 208 1.60 -42.54 12.51
C VAL A 208 2.19 -41.30 13.18
N ARG A 209 2.92 -41.46 14.29
CA ARG A 209 3.60 -40.36 14.99
C ARG A 209 4.64 -39.68 14.12
N TRP A 210 5.41 -40.44 13.35
CA TRP A 210 6.35 -39.88 12.38
C TRP A 210 5.63 -39.03 11.32
N LYS A 211 4.51 -39.52 10.76
CA LYS A 211 3.70 -38.74 9.81
C LYS A 211 3.10 -37.48 10.43
N LEU A 212 2.70 -37.52 11.71
CA LEU A 212 2.26 -36.34 12.44
C LEU A 212 3.39 -35.31 12.57
N GLN A 213 4.59 -35.74 12.98
CA GLN A 213 5.77 -34.89 13.06
C GLN A 213 6.11 -34.24 11.71
N GLN A 214 6.13 -35.02 10.63
CA GLN A 214 6.39 -34.50 9.28
C GLN A 214 5.34 -33.46 8.88
N THR A 215 4.06 -33.75 9.08
CA THR A 215 2.98 -32.80 8.75
C THR A 215 3.08 -31.52 9.58
N PHE A 216 3.49 -31.60 10.84
CA PHE A 216 3.70 -30.41 11.67
C PHE A 216 4.91 -29.58 11.20
N ASN A 217 5.99 -30.24 10.77
CA ASN A 217 7.13 -29.58 10.14
C ASN A 217 6.73 -28.92 8.82
N ASP A 218 5.87 -29.55 8.01
CA ASP A 218 5.36 -28.99 6.76
C ASP A 218 4.55 -27.71 7.01
N ILE A 219 3.69 -27.69 8.04
CA ILE A 219 2.95 -26.48 8.45
C ILE A 219 3.91 -25.36 8.85
N TRP A 220 4.96 -25.67 9.60
CA TRP A 220 5.98 -24.69 9.96
C TRP A 220 6.69 -24.13 8.72
N MET A 221 7.11 -25.01 7.80
CA MET A 221 7.80 -24.60 6.57
C MET A 221 6.91 -23.78 5.66
N TYR A 222 5.60 -24.06 5.60
CA TYR A 222 4.63 -23.24 4.87
C TYR A 222 4.68 -21.77 5.33
N PHE A 223 4.60 -21.52 6.64
CA PHE A 223 4.68 -20.16 7.18
C PHE A 223 6.07 -19.53 7.02
N PHE A 224 7.12 -20.32 7.23
CA PHE A 224 8.49 -19.85 7.05
C PHE A 224 8.72 -19.36 5.61
N ASN A 225 8.25 -20.12 4.61
CA ASN A 225 8.40 -19.78 3.20
C ASN A 225 7.59 -18.55 2.78
N ILE A 226 6.42 -18.31 3.39
CA ILE A 226 5.65 -17.07 3.18
C ILE A 226 6.44 -15.85 3.67
N GLN A 227 7.17 -16.01 4.77
CA GLN A 227 7.94 -14.93 5.37
C GLN A 227 9.26 -14.69 4.61
N ASP A 228 9.90 -15.74 4.12
CA ASP A 228 11.23 -15.71 3.53
C ASP A 228 11.28 -15.29 2.04
N GLY A 229 12.47 -14.93 1.55
CA GLY A 229 12.74 -14.63 0.16
C GLY A 229 12.49 -13.18 -0.28
N LYS A 230 12.84 -12.86 -1.53
CA LYS A 230 12.69 -11.51 -2.11
C LYS A 230 11.23 -11.07 -2.24
N GLY A 231 10.33 -12.03 -2.46
CA GLY A 231 8.88 -11.81 -2.51
C GLY A 231 8.16 -12.03 -1.18
N GLY A 232 8.89 -12.41 -0.13
CA GLY A 232 8.33 -12.75 1.19
C GLY A 232 7.57 -11.59 1.83
N PHE A 233 6.64 -11.95 2.71
CA PHE A 233 5.70 -11.02 3.34
C PHE A 233 6.40 -9.83 4.01
N ALA A 234 7.46 -10.09 4.78
CA ALA A 234 8.20 -9.05 5.51
C ALA A 234 8.79 -8.00 4.56
N ARG A 235 9.50 -8.42 3.50
CA ARG A 235 10.09 -7.49 2.54
C ARG A 235 9.00 -6.79 1.73
N ARG A 236 8.05 -7.52 1.16
CA ARG A 236 7.00 -6.92 0.33
C ARG A 236 6.19 -5.87 1.09
N LYS A 237 5.79 -6.14 2.33
CA LYS A 237 4.97 -5.20 3.11
C LYS A 237 5.77 -4.03 3.69
N VAL A 238 7.07 -4.19 3.95
CA VAL A 238 7.88 -3.11 4.54
C VAL A 238 8.60 -2.28 3.48
N THR A 239 9.16 -2.91 2.43
CA THR A 239 10.06 -2.24 1.49
C THR A 239 9.41 -1.83 0.16
N SER A 240 8.31 -2.47 -0.26
CA SER A 240 7.67 -2.19 -1.56
C SER A 240 6.17 -1.96 -1.41
N ARG A 241 5.77 -0.69 -1.35
CA ARG A 241 4.37 -0.28 -1.28
C ARG A 241 3.99 0.48 -2.54
N LYS A 242 2.80 0.19 -3.05
CA LYS A 242 2.15 1.08 -4.03
C LYS A 242 1.56 2.25 -3.25
N LEU A 243 1.93 3.47 -3.65
CA LEU A 243 1.38 4.67 -3.05
C LEU A 243 0.06 5.00 -3.75
N MET A 244 -0.98 5.27 -2.96
CA MET A 244 -2.20 5.87 -3.48
C MET A 244 -1.90 7.32 -3.91
N ASN A 245 -2.52 7.78 -5.00
CA ASN A 245 -2.33 9.11 -5.57
C ASN A 245 -0.88 9.43 -6.03
N GLY A 246 -0.02 8.42 -6.16
CA GLY A 246 1.28 8.58 -6.80
C GLY A 246 1.11 8.75 -8.31
N THR A 247 1.72 9.79 -8.87
CA THR A 247 1.67 10.05 -10.32
C THR A 247 3.02 9.81 -10.98
N ARG A 248 3.02 9.54 -12.29
CA ARG A 248 4.24 9.41 -13.10
C ARG A 248 4.00 10.02 -14.48
N ASN A 249 4.99 10.73 -14.99
CA ASN A 249 4.88 11.37 -16.30
C ASN A 249 6.25 11.51 -16.99
N VAL A 250 6.24 11.81 -18.28
CA VAL A 250 7.44 12.09 -19.09
C VAL A 250 8.05 13.41 -18.65
N LEU A 251 9.38 13.43 -18.52
CA LEU A 251 10.16 14.61 -18.20
C LEU A 251 10.31 15.51 -19.42
N SER A 252 10.07 16.80 -19.26
CA SER A 252 10.22 17.79 -20.33
C SER A 252 11.04 19.00 -19.89
N SER A 253 11.51 19.76 -20.88
CA SER A 253 12.21 21.03 -20.67
C SER A 253 11.22 22.20 -20.66
N PHE A 254 11.60 23.29 -20.00
CA PHE A 254 10.88 24.56 -20.10
C PHE A 254 11.82 25.77 -19.98
N SER A 255 11.34 26.93 -20.42
CA SER A 255 12.03 28.21 -20.23
C SER A 255 11.77 28.75 -18.82
N THR A 256 12.84 29.05 -18.08
CA THR A 256 12.79 29.64 -16.73
C THR A 256 12.74 31.17 -16.74
N GLY A 257 12.74 31.80 -17.92
CA GLY A 257 12.75 33.25 -18.04
C GLY A 257 11.46 33.89 -17.56
N SER A 258 11.57 34.89 -16.69
CA SER A 258 10.47 35.81 -16.36
C SER A 258 10.72 37.17 -17.02
N LYS A 259 9.68 37.81 -17.54
CA LYS A 259 9.78 39.17 -18.11
C LYS A 259 10.13 40.22 -17.06
N VAL A 260 9.74 40.00 -15.81
CA VAL A 260 9.98 40.91 -14.69
C VAL A 260 10.43 40.09 -13.48
N MET A 261 11.50 40.53 -12.83
CA MET A 261 12.02 39.91 -11.62
C MET A 261 11.01 40.05 -10.48
N GLY A 262 10.78 38.98 -9.71
CA GLY A 262 9.93 39.02 -8.52
C GLY A 262 8.42 38.92 -8.75
N ARG A 263 7.95 38.63 -9.97
CA ARG A 263 6.53 38.31 -10.19
C ARG A 263 6.14 36.99 -9.50
N GLU A 264 4.89 36.91 -9.05
CA GLU A 264 4.31 35.72 -8.41
C GLU A 264 4.33 34.48 -9.34
N ASP A 265 4.23 34.69 -10.65
CA ASP A 265 4.23 33.64 -11.66
C ASP A 265 5.62 33.10 -12.03
N ALA A 266 6.69 33.68 -11.48
CA ALA A 266 8.08 33.28 -11.76
C ALA A 266 8.40 31.88 -11.21
N ILE A 267 9.03 31.06 -12.05
CA ILE A 267 9.39 29.68 -11.69
C ILE A 267 10.72 29.68 -10.93
N ARG A 268 10.72 29.10 -9.73
CA ARG A 268 11.87 29.06 -8.82
C ARG A 268 12.64 27.74 -8.96
N PRO A 269 13.91 27.69 -8.51
CA PRO A 269 14.68 26.45 -8.45
C PRO A 269 14.10 25.36 -7.52
N THR A 270 13.14 25.73 -6.68
CA THR A 270 12.38 24.83 -5.79
C THR A 270 11.17 24.23 -6.49
N ASP A 271 10.77 24.75 -7.64
CA ASP A 271 9.52 24.39 -8.31
C ASP A 271 9.74 23.27 -9.34
N THR A 272 8.71 22.44 -9.50
CA THR A 272 8.57 21.51 -10.62
C THR A 272 7.28 21.86 -11.32
N ARG A 273 7.34 22.06 -12.64
CA ARG A 273 6.12 22.27 -13.42
C ARG A 273 5.37 20.96 -13.54
N ILE A 274 4.09 20.98 -13.20
CA ILE A 274 3.22 19.82 -13.31
C ILE A 274 1.93 20.26 -13.99
N GLY A 275 1.45 19.48 -14.96
CA GLY A 275 0.18 19.75 -15.62
C GLY A 275 -1.01 19.70 -14.67
N LEU A 276 -2.09 20.43 -15.00
CA LEU A 276 -3.34 20.44 -14.23
C LEU A 276 -3.84 19.03 -13.88
N TYR A 277 -4.00 18.15 -14.87
CA TYR A 277 -4.53 16.80 -14.64
C TYR A 277 -3.68 15.98 -13.67
N GLN A 278 -2.36 15.97 -13.88
CA GLN A 278 -1.44 15.25 -13.01
C GLN A 278 -1.44 15.84 -11.59
N THR A 279 -1.50 17.16 -11.44
CA THR A 279 -1.53 17.82 -10.13
C THR A 279 -2.79 17.44 -9.34
N LEU A 280 -3.96 17.49 -9.99
CA LEU A 280 -5.23 17.14 -9.35
C LEU A 280 -5.25 15.65 -8.94
N LYS A 281 -4.65 14.76 -9.74
CA LYS A 281 -4.51 13.35 -9.36
C LYS A 281 -3.51 13.14 -8.22
N ALA A 282 -2.41 13.90 -8.19
CA ALA A 282 -1.44 13.84 -7.10
C ALA A 282 -2.01 14.35 -5.77
N LEU A 283 -2.97 15.28 -5.84
CA LEU A 283 -3.63 15.91 -4.70
C LEU A 283 -5.11 15.50 -4.57
N LEU A 284 -5.48 14.30 -5.02
CA LEU A 284 -6.89 13.92 -5.25
C LEU A 284 -7.85 14.28 -4.10
N PRO A 285 -7.58 13.95 -2.82
CA PRO A 285 -8.48 14.31 -1.72
C PRO A 285 -8.66 15.82 -1.52
N VAL A 286 -7.57 16.58 -1.69
CA VAL A 286 -7.58 18.04 -1.61
C VAL A 286 -8.34 18.63 -2.80
N ALA A 287 -8.06 18.10 -4.00
CA ALA A 287 -8.73 18.50 -5.23
C ALA A 287 -10.25 18.26 -5.13
N GLN A 288 -10.65 17.07 -4.68
CA GLN A 288 -12.06 16.70 -4.47
C GLN A 288 -12.78 17.71 -3.58
N TYR A 289 -12.21 17.99 -2.39
CA TYR A 289 -12.79 18.96 -1.47
C TYR A 289 -12.93 20.35 -2.08
N HIS A 290 -11.85 20.92 -2.64
CA HIS A 290 -11.87 22.29 -3.13
C HIS A 290 -12.73 22.48 -4.39
N ILE A 291 -12.73 21.53 -5.32
CA ILE A 291 -13.62 21.56 -6.50
C ILE A 291 -15.07 21.47 -6.07
N ARG A 292 -15.37 20.56 -5.14
CA ARG A 292 -16.72 20.36 -4.63
C ARG A 292 -17.24 21.58 -3.85
N GLU A 293 -16.41 22.20 -3.02
CA GLU A 293 -16.88 23.21 -2.06
C GLU A 293 -16.73 24.65 -2.53
N ARG A 294 -15.73 25.00 -3.36
CA ARG A 294 -15.49 26.42 -3.70
C ARG A 294 -16.57 27.00 -4.62
N TYR A 295 -16.86 26.31 -5.71
CA TYR A 295 -17.83 26.78 -6.71
C TYR A 295 -19.01 25.81 -6.91
N LEU A 296 -18.84 24.51 -6.69
CA LEU A 296 -19.93 23.55 -6.88
C LEU A 296 -20.89 23.46 -5.68
N SER A 297 -20.55 24.03 -4.52
CA SER A 297 -21.47 24.13 -3.38
C SER A 297 -22.68 25.02 -3.72
N ASN A 298 -22.45 26.12 -4.44
CA ASN A 298 -23.47 27.10 -4.82
C ASN A 298 -24.54 26.56 -5.78
N ILE A 299 -24.27 25.45 -6.47
CA ILE A 299 -25.24 24.84 -7.39
C ILE A 299 -26.13 23.79 -6.72
N ARG A 300 -25.91 23.47 -5.43
CA ARG A 300 -26.72 22.46 -4.73
C ARG A 300 -28.03 23.09 -4.28
N ALA A 301 -29.16 22.57 -4.77
CA ALA A 301 -30.49 23.07 -4.40
C ALA A 301 -31.15 22.27 -3.27
N GLY A 302 -30.56 21.15 -2.85
CA GLY A 302 -31.15 20.21 -1.89
C GLY A 302 -32.02 19.16 -2.58
N ASP A 303 -32.38 18.10 -1.84
CA ASP A 303 -33.30 17.03 -2.27
C ASP A 303 -32.96 16.37 -3.63
N GLY A 304 -31.66 16.25 -3.95
CA GLY A 304 -31.21 15.67 -5.22
C GLY A 304 -31.31 16.61 -6.43
N ASN A 305 -31.60 17.89 -6.21
CA ASN A 305 -31.77 18.90 -7.25
C ASN A 305 -30.56 19.85 -7.32
N LEU A 306 -30.39 20.49 -8.48
CA LEU A 306 -29.31 21.44 -8.74
C LEU A 306 -29.87 22.77 -9.24
N TYR A 307 -29.08 23.82 -9.10
CA TYR A 307 -29.24 25.06 -9.86
C TYR A 307 -28.31 25.03 -11.08
N GLY A 308 -28.83 25.41 -12.24
CA GLY A 308 -28.04 25.61 -13.45
C GLY A 308 -28.27 26.99 -14.04
N VAL A 309 -27.40 27.39 -14.95
CA VAL A 309 -27.51 28.67 -15.65
C VAL A 309 -27.93 28.43 -17.08
N ASN A 310 -29.10 28.93 -17.47
CA ASN A 310 -29.65 28.74 -18.80
C ASN A 310 -28.73 29.35 -19.88
N THR A 311 -28.39 28.56 -20.90
CA THR A 311 -27.42 28.92 -21.94
C THR A 311 -27.83 30.12 -22.79
N LYS A 312 -29.14 30.41 -22.89
CA LYS A 312 -29.68 31.50 -23.71
C LYS A 312 -29.91 32.75 -22.88
N THR A 313 -30.59 32.63 -21.74
CA THR A 313 -30.96 33.79 -20.91
C THR A 313 -29.81 34.21 -20.00
N LEU A 314 -28.91 33.27 -19.66
CA LEU A 314 -27.86 33.39 -18.65
C LEU A 314 -28.39 33.58 -17.22
N LYS A 315 -29.66 33.25 -16.98
CA LYS A 315 -30.28 33.30 -15.65
C LYS A 315 -30.18 31.97 -14.92
N ARG A 316 -30.21 32.03 -13.60
CA ARG A 316 -30.20 30.86 -12.71
C ARG A 316 -31.59 30.21 -12.70
N GLU A 317 -31.62 28.90 -12.90
CA GLU A 317 -32.84 28.10 -12.95
C GLU A 317 -32.71 26.88 -12.03
N PHE A 318 -33.81 26.49 -11.39
CA PHE A 318 -33.89 25.28 -10.57
C PHE A 318 -34.11 24.06 -11.47
N LEU A 319 -33.33 23.00 -11.27
CA LEU A 319 -33.30 21.82 -12.12
C LEU A 319 -33.50 20.54 -11.30
N GLU A 320 -34.52 19.77 -11.69
CA GLU A 320 -34.65 18.37 -11.27
C GLU A 320 -33.71 17.51 -12.12
N VAL A 321 -32.74 16.87 -11.47
CA VAL A 321 -31.71 16.09 -12.16
C VAL A 321 -31.73 14.63 -11.71
N SER A 322 -31.28 13.72 -12.60
CA SER A 322 -31.09 12.33 -12.20
C SER A 322 -30.03 12.20 -11.10
N GLY A 323 -30.14 11.19 -10.24
CA GLY A 323 -29.15 10.90 -9.20
C GLY A 323 -27.71 10.83 -9.72
N ARG A 324 -27.49 10.25 -10.91
CA ARG A 324 -26.16 10.20 -11.54
C ARG A 324 -25.57 11.59 -11.85
N VAL A 325 -26.41 12.54 -12.25
CA VAL A 325 -25.97 13.92 -12.54
C VAL A 325 -25.75 14.67 -11.24
N TYR A 326 -26.62 14.48 -10.25
CA TYR A 326 -26.41 15.04 -8.91
C TYR A 326 -25.09 14.56 -8.29
N ASP A 327 -24.84 13.25 -8.34
CA ASP A 327 -23.64 12.63 -7.76
C ASP A 327 -22.35 13.12 -8.44
N LEU A 328 -22.39 13.36 -9.76
CA LEU A 328 -21.26 13.88 -10.53
C LEU A 328 -20.69 15.20 -9.97
N PHE A 329 -21.54 16.06 -9.43
CA PHE A 329 -21.15 17.38 -8.93
C PHE A 329 -21.06 17.48 -7.39
N THR A 330 -21.51 16.45 -6.67
CA THR A 330 -21.65 16.49 -5.20
C THR A 330 -20.84 15.43 -4.46
N THR A 331 -20.42 14.35 -5.11
CA THR A 331 -19.68 13.25 -4.47
C THR A 331 -18.19 13.25 -4.84
N ASP A 332 -17.35 12.67 -3.98
CA ASP A 332 -15.91 12.52 -4.24
C ASP A 332 -15.64 11.74 -5.55
N ASP A 333 -16.38 10.65 -5.78
CA ASP A 333 -16.28 9.83 -7.01
C ASP A 333 -16.73 10.60 -8.25
N GLY A 334 -17.78 11.44 -8.10
CA GLY A 334 -18.26 12.35 -9.14
C GLY A 334 -17.19 13.38 -9.52
N ILE A 335 -16.57 14.02 -8.53
CA ILE A 335 -15.49 14.98 -8.79
C ILE A 335 -14.28 14.29 -9.41
N GLU A 336 -13.92 13.08 -8.98
CA GLU A 336 -12.86 12.33 -9.64
C GLU A 336 -13.20 12.04 -11.11
N THR A 337 -14.46 11.73 -11.40
CA THR A 337 -14.96 11.57 -12.78
C THR A 337 -14.83 12.86 -13.59
N LEU A 338 -15.10 14.02 -13.00
CA LEU A 338 -14.86 15.32 -13.65
C LEU A 338 -13.38 15.56 -13.92
N ILE A 339 -12.50 15.24 -12.98
CA ILE A 339 -11.04 15.32 -13.16
C ILE A 339 -10.60 14.41 -14.32
N ASN A 340 -11.12 13.18 -14.40
CA ASN A 340 -10.80 12.22 -15.47
C ASN A 340 -11.21 12.71 -16.87
N ARG A 341 -12.23 13.56 -16.98
CA ARG A 341 -12.60 14.16 -18.29
C ARG A 341 -11.48 15.00 -18.91
N MET A 342 -10.48 15.40 -18.13
CA MET A 342 -9.28 16.06 -18.66
C MET A 342 -8.44 15.17 -19.59
N GLU A 343 -8.60 13.85 -19.58
CA GLU A 343 -7.96 12.96 -20.56
C GLU A 343 -8.39 13.28 -21.99
N ALA A 344 -9.67 13.64 -22.16
CA ALA A 344 -10.25 14.04 -23.43
C ALA A 344 -9.92 15.51 -23.75
N ARG A 345 -8.95 15.74 -24.63
CA ARG A 345 -8.38 17.07 -24.93
C ARG A 345 -9.45 18.07 -25.41
N GLU A 346 -10.42 17.59 -26.18
CA GLU A 346 -11.51 18.37 -26.75
C GLU A 346 -12.55 18.82 -25.72
N LEU A 347 -12.57 18.23 -24.52
CA LEU A 347 -13.50 18.62 -23.45
C LEU A 347 -12.96 19.74 -22.56
N ARG A 348 -11.63 19.92 -22.49
CA ARG A 348 -10.97 20.80 -21.52
C ARG A 348 -11.46 22.25 -21.58
N HIS A 349 -11.56 22.80 -22.79
CA HIS A 349 -12.05 24.15 -23.03
C HIS A 349 -13.55 24.21 -23.28
N LYS A 350 -14.29 23.10 -23.25
CA LYS A 350 -15.76 23.14 -23.42
C LYS A 350 -16.41 23.65 -22.13
N PRO A 351 -17.50 24.44 -22.24
CA PRO A 351 -18.33 24.79 -21.09
C PRO A 351 -18.76 23.54 -20.35
N LEU A 352 -18.74 23.59 -19.02
CA LEU A 352 -19.23 22.51 -18.18
C LEU A 352 -20.75 22.64 -18.05
N MET A 353 -21.43 21.57 -18.45
CA MET A 353 -22.87 21.52 -18.59
C MET A 353 -23.47 20.60 -17.52
N ILE A 354 -24.60 20.99 -16.93
CA ILE A 354 -25.45 20.09 -16.12
C ILE A 354 -26.29 19.22 -17.04
N ASP A 355 -26.88 19.85 -18.06
CA ASP A 355 -27.65 19.24 -19.14
C ASP A 355 -27.39 20.03 -20.45
N PRO A 356 -27.99 19.68 -21.61
CA PRO A 356 -27.72 20.38 -22.87
C PRO A 356 -27.99 21.89 -22.88
N ASP A 357 -28.86 22.39 -22.00
CA ASP A 357 -29.35 23.77 -21.99
C ASP A 357 -28.86 24.59 -20.80
N HIS A 358 -28.18 23.98 -19.81
CA HIS A 358 -27.73 24.65 -18.59
C HIS A 358 -26.23 24.48 -18.29
N TYR A 359 -25.54 25.61 -18.14
CA TYR A 359 -24.18 25.67 -17.60
C TYR A 359 -24.16 25.42 -16.09
N VAL A 360 -23.01 24.95 -15.58
CA VAL A 360 -22.75 24.89 -14.14
C VAL A 360 -22.62 26.29 -13.52
N ALA A 361 -21.89 27.19 -14.19
CA ALA A 361 -21.65 28.55 -13.72
C ALA A 361 -21.25 29.46 -14.89
N LEU A 362 -21.32 30.77 -14.66
CA LEU A 362 -20.78 31.80 -15.54
C LEU A 362 -19.41 32.23 -15.06
N ILE A 363 -18.60 32.71 -16.00
CA ILE A 363 -17.36 33.43 -15.73
C ILE A 363 -17.35 34.74 -16.50
N TYR A 364 -17.12 35.83 -15.79
CA TYR A 364 -16.71 37.11 -16.36
C TYR A 364 -15.19 37.14 -16.40
N GLN A 365 -14.61 37.53 -17.53
CA GLN A 365 -13.16 37.62 -17.69
C GLN A 365 -12.77 38.83 -18.54
N ASP A 366 -12.00 39.75 -17.96
CA ASP A 366 -11.33 40.82 -18.70
C ASP A 366 -9.82 40.54 -18.85
N LYS A 367 -9.03 41.55 -19.20
CA LYS A 367 -7.57 41.40 -19.42
C LYS A 367 -6.77 41.22 -18.12
N ARG A 368 -7.33 41.54 -16.96
CA ARG A 368 -6.64 41.57 -15.65
C ARG A 368 -7.35 40.77 -14.56
N SER A 369 -8.65 40.56 -14.69
CA SER A 369 -9.49 39.99 -13.64
C SER A 369 -10.54 39.01 -14.16
N PHE A 370 -11.05 38.19 -13.25
CA PHE A 370 -12.16 37.29 -13.51
C PHE A 370 -13.10 37.19 -12.29
N LYS A 371 -14.34 36.76 -12.50
CA LYS A 371 -15.29 36.42 -11.44
C LYS A 371 -16.16 35.25 -11.87
N ILE A 372 -16.36 34.27 -11.00
CA ILE A 372 -17.33 33.19 -11.19
C ILE A 372 -18.61 33.57 -10.45
N PHE A 373 -19.75 33.40 -11.11
CA PHE A 373 -21.07 33.77 -10.59
C PHE A 373 -22.17 32.95 -11.30
N TYR A 374 -23.42 33.07 -10.84
CA TYR A 374 -24.47 32.08 -11.17
C TYR A 374 -25.73 32.70 -11.79
N ASP A 375 -25.87 34.02 -11.82
CA ASP A 375 -26.96 34.69 -12.56
C ASP A 375 -26.44 35.94 -13.26
N ILE A 376 -26.82 36.15 -14.53
CA ILE A 376 -26.48 37.36 -15.28
C ILE A 376 -26.95 38.65 -14.60
N GLU A 377 -27.99 38.59 -13.78
CA GLU A 377 -28.49 39.74 -13.01
C GLU A 377 -27.50 40.20 -11.92
N ASP A 378 -26.54 39.35 -11.51
CA ASP A 378 -25.48 39.72 -10.57
C ASP A 378 -24.36 40.55 -11.24
N LEU A 379 -24.37 40.70 -12.57
CA LEU A 379 -23.37 41.49 -13.30
C LEU A 379 -23.66 43.00 -13.11
N PRO A 380 -22.77 43.78 -12.47
CA PRO A 380 -23.04 45.18 -12.17
C PRO A 380 -23.04 46.07 -13.42
N GLU A 381 -23.76 47.19 -13.33
CA GLU A 381 -23.81 48.20 -14.39
C GLU A 381 -22.40 48.72 -14.71
N GLY A 382 -22.03 48.69 -16.00
CA GLY A 382 -20.71 49.11 -16.50
C GLY A 382 -19.76 47.95 -16.85
N ARG A 383 -20.05 46.70 -16.45
CA ARG A 383 -19.30 45.52 -16.91
C ARG A 383 -19.86 45.02 -18.24
N ASP A 384 -18.98 44.80 -19.22
CA ASP A 384 -19.39 44.34 -20.56
C ASP A 384 -19.88 42.88 -20.52
N ARG A 385 -21.16 42.67 -20.81
CA ARG A 385 -21.80 41.35 -20.93
C ARG A 385 -21.12 40.45 -21.97
N LYS A 386 -20.44 40.99 -22.97
CA LYS A 386 -19.69 40.20 -23.98
C LYS A 386 -18.51 39.43 -23.39
N LEU A 387 -18.06 39.81 -22.20
CA LEU A 387 -16.99 39.14 -21.46
C LEU A 387 -17.51 38.01 -20.55
N VAL A 388 -18.83 37.80 -20.53
CA VAL A 388 -19.49 36.73 -19.78
C VAL A 388 -19.72 35.51 -20.66
N ARG A 389 -19.44 34.33 -20.12
CA ARG A 389 -19.62 33.04 -20.81
C ARG A 389 -19.74 31.89 -19.80
N GLY A 390 -20.15 30.72 -20.27
CA GLY A 390 -20.10 29.50 -19.47
C GLY A 390 -18.67 29.14 -19.04
N LEU A 391 -18.52 28.75 -17.78
CA LEU A 391 -17.28 28.25 -17.19
C LEU A 391 -16.88 26.91 -17.84
N SER A 392 -15.65 26.79 -18.31
CA SER A 392 -15.16 25.54 -18.90
C SER A 392 -14.68 24.51 -17.87
N LEU A 393 -14.53 23.26 -18.29
CA LEU A 393 -14.01 22.19 -17.44
C LEU A 393 -12.63 22.55 -16.83
N ALA A 394 -11.67 22.96 -17.67
CA ALA A 394 -10.33 23.29 -17.19
C ALA A 394 -10.32 24.50 -16.25
N GLU A 395 -11.19 25.49 -16.50
CA GLU A 395 -11.34 26.66 -15.63
C GLU A 395 -11.91 26.27 -14.28
N LEU A 396 -13.00 25.50 -14.23
CA LEU A 396 -13.55 25.02 -12.95
C LEU A 396 -12.46 24.30 -12.15
N LEU A 397 -11.81 23.31 -12.77
CA LEU A 397 -10.85 22.45 -12.08
C LEU A 397 -9.62 23.24 -11.57
N TYR A 398 -9.09 24.16 -12.39
CA TYR A 398 -7.95 24.99 -11.98
C TYR A 398 -8.34 26.04 -10.95
N LEU A 399 -9.41 26.80 -11.20
CA LEU A 399 -9.80 27.93 -10.35
C LEU A 399 -10.32 27.49 -8.99
N SER A 400 -10.77 26.24 -8.85
CA SER A 400 -11.22 25.71 -7.56
C SER A 400 -10.15 25.75 -6.46
N GLY A 401 -8.87 25.86 -6.82
CA GLY A 401 -7.78 26.01 -5.84
C GLY A 401 -6.55 26.73 -6.38
N TYR A 402 -6.74 27.69 -7.29
CA TYR A 402 -5.61 28.41 -7.94
C TYR A 402 -4.64 29.05 -6.92
N ASP A 403 -5.15 29.38 -5.74
CA ASP A 403 -4.47 30.00 -4.61
C ASP A 403 -3.80 29.00 -3.66
N ILE A 404 -4.03 27.70 -3.81
CA ILE A 404 -3.50 26.66 -2.90
C ILE A 404 -2.68 25.58 -3.62
N TRP A 405 -2.91 25.31 -4.91
CA TRP A 405 -2.26 24.17 -5.59
C TRP A 405 -0.73 24.24 -5.50
N ASN A 406 -0.19 25.45 -5.56
CA ASN A 406 1.25 25.70 -5.55
C ASN A 406 1.85 25.78 -4.12
N ASP A 407 1.02 25.74 -3.08
CA ASP A 407 1.46 25.70 -1.67
C ASP A 407 1.82 24.27 -1.23
N TYR A 408 1.46 23.26 -2.04
CA TYR A 408 1.80 21.85 -1.83
C TYR A 408 3.18 21.51 -2.39
N PHE A 409 3.75 20.46 -1.81
CA PHE A 409 5.01 19.87 -2.25
C PHE A 409 4.75 18.57 -3.01
N SER A 410 5.72 18.17 -3.82
CA SER A 410 5.84 16.85 -4.41
C SER A 410 7.28 16.36 -4.28
N PHE A 411 7.44 15.09 -3.91
CA PHE A 411 8.71 14.39 -4.06
C PHE A 411 8.82 13.89 -5.49
N ILE A 412 9.77 14.48 -6.23
CA ILE A 412 10.06 14.11 -7.59
C ILE A 412 11.14 13.04 -7.56
N THR A 413 10.83 11.85 -8.08
CA THR A 413 11.76 10.71 -8.12
C THR A 413 11.93 10.20 -9.55
N ARG A 414 13.18 10.07 -10.00
CA ARG A 414 13.51 9.34 -11.23
C ARG A 414 14.14 8.00 -10.88
N TYR A 415 13.65 6.93 -11.50
CA TYR A 415 14.20 5.58 -11.36
C TYR A 415 15.13 5.25 -12.53
N PRO A 416 16.21 4.47 -12.32
CA PRO A 416 16.65 3.90 -11.05
C PRO A 416 17.16 4.97 -10.07
N VAL A 417 16.95 4.76 -8.78
CA VAL A 417 17.50 5.64 -7.73
C VAL A 417 18.98 5.33 -7.59
N THR A 418 19.84 6.19 -8.14
CA THR A 418 21.31 6.02 -8.17
C THR A 418 22.01 6.82 -7.08
N GLY A 419 21.34 7.81 -6.48
CA GLY A 419 21.90 8.58 -5.37
C GLY A 419 20.88 9.50 -4.71
N ARG A 420 21.34 10.30 -3.75
CA ARG A 420 20.49 11.24 -2.99
C ARG A 420 19.85 12.34 -3.86
N GLY A 421 20.35 12.57 -5.08
CA GLY A 421 19.79 13.51 -6.04
C GLY A 421 18.63 12.96 -6.87
N SER A 422 18.47 11.62 -6.94
CA SER A 422 17.43 10.96 -7.73
C SER A 422 16.02 11.19 -7.19
N THR A 423 15.92 11.68 -5.95
CA THR A 423 14.68 12.14 -5.32
C THR A 423 14.92 13.50 -4.68
N TYR A 424 14.02 14.45 -4.90
CA TYR A 424 14.04 15.72 -4.18
C TYR A 424 12.63 16.25 -3.90
N SER A 425 12.50 17.03 -2.83
CA SER A 425 11.27 17.76 -2.53
C SER A 425 11.20 19.01 -3.38
N SER A 426 10.05 19.25 -3.98
CA SER A 426 9.78 20.36 -4.87
C SER A 426 8.44 20.98 -4.52
N THR A 427 8.32 22.30 -4.55
CA THR A 427 7.00 22.95 -4.62
C THR A 427 6.38 22.67 -5.99
N ILE A 428 5.05 22.54 -6.01
CA ILE A 428 4.30 22.38 -7.26
C ILE A 428 4.19 23.73 -7.95
N ARG A 429 4.52 23.79 -9.24
CA ARG A 429 4.12 24.90 -10.12
C ARG A 429 3.11 24.34 -11.12
N LEU A 430 1.82 24.42 -10.78
CA LEU A 430 0.76 23.93 -11.64
C LEU A 430 0.68 24.81 -12.90
N GLU A 431 0.65 24.15 -14.05
CA GLU A 431 0.44 24.80 -15.35
C GLU A 431 -0.72 24.18 -16.11
N THR A 432 -1.50 25.04 -16.77
CA THR A 432 -2.70 24.63 -17.51
C THR A 432 -2.37 24.52 -19.00
N THR A 433 -2.46 25.61 -19.74
CA THR A 433 -2.11 25.72 -21.17
C THR A 433 -0.63 26.04 -21.36
N THR A 434 -0.07 25.74 -22.54
CA THR A 434 1.36 26.00 -22.82
C THR A 434 1.72 27.49 -22.75
N SER A 435 0.75 28.36 -23.04
CA SER A 435 0.73 29.78 -22.66
C SER A 435 -0.51 30.00 -21.81
N SER A 436 -0.34 30.63 -20.65
CA SER A 436 -1.40 30.87 -19.67
C SER A 436 -1.51 32.37 -19.38
N LEU A 437 -2.63 32.78 -18.81
CA LEU A 437 -2.88 34.16 -18.37
C LEU A 437 -2.58 34.29 -16.87
N TYR A 438 -2.26 35.50 -16.44
CA TYR A 438 -2.20 35.86 -15.02
C TYR A 438 -3.31 36.86 -14.72
N LEU A 439 -4.32 36.41 -13.97
CA LEU A 439 -5.51 37.18 -13.64
C LEU A 439 -5.80 37.10 -12.15
N HIS A 440 -6.44 38.12 -11.59
CA HIS A 440 -6.92 38.09 -10.20
C HIS A 440 -8.43 37.85 -10.16
N GLU A 441 -8.89 37.08 -9.18
CA GLU A 441 -10.32 36.93 -8.92
C GLU A 441 -10.85 38.24 -8.29
N LEU A 442 -12.04 38.67 -8.68
CA LEU A 442 -12.74 39.79 -8.03
C LEU A 442 -13.44 39.31 -6.74
N GLU A 443 -13.48 40.17 -5.74
CA GLU A 443 -14.35 40.00 -4.57
C GLU A 443 -15.82 40.23 -4.94
N ASP A 444 -16.72 40.06 -3.97
CA ASP A 444 -18.17 40.19 -4.19
C ASP A 444 -18.60 41.63 -4.50
N ASP A 445 -17.74 42.62 -4.22
CA ASP A 445 -17.93 44.02 -4.60
C ASP A 445 -17.65 44.30 -6.09
N TRP A 446 -17.17 43.31 -6.85
CA TRP A 446 -16.79 43.41 -8.26
C TRP A 446 -15.69 44.44 -8.58
N VAL A 447 -14.98 44.94 -7.56
CA VAL A 447 -13.95 45.98 -7.68
C VAL A 447 -12.63 45.52 -7.07
N THR A 448 -12.68 44.95 -5.86
CA THR A 448 -11.50 44.53 -5.13
C THR A 448 -10.93 43.25 -5.74
N LEU A 449 -9.61 43.22 -5.94
CA LEU A 449 -8.90 42.02 -6.40
C LEU A 449 -8.48 41.19 -5.20
N LYS A 450 -8.68 39.88 -5.27
CA LYS A 450 -8.13 38.94 -4.29
C LYS A 450 -6.60 39.01 -4.28
N GLU A 451 -6.02 38.83 -3.10
CA GLU A 451 -4.58 38.96 -2.85
C GLU A 451 -3.75 38.02 -3.74
N LYS A 452 -4.06 36.72 -3.74
CA LYS A 452 -3.41 35.73 -4.59
C LYS A 452 -4.02 35.76 -5.99
N GLY A 453 -3.18 35.75 -7.02
CA GLY A 453 -3.65 35.68 -8.40
C GLY A 453 -3.63 34.26 -8.99
N ALA A 454 -4.46 34.04 -10.01
CA ALA A 454 -4.47 32.83 -10.82
C ALA A 454 -3.32 32.88 -11.84
N ILE A 455 -2.12 32.47 -11.40
CA ILE A 455 -0.84 32.57 -12.16
C ILE A 455 -0.71 31.65 -13.38
N SER A 456 -1.65 30.74 -13.60
CA SER A 456 -1.70 29.85 -14.76
C SER A 456 -3.15 29.68 -15.22
N PHE A 457 -3.89 30.78 -15.33
CA PHE A 457 -5.26 30.76 -15.85
C PHE A 457 -5.28 30.18 -17.28
N PRO A 458 -6.13 29.18 -17.58
CA PRO A 458 -6.14 28.51 -18.88
C PRO A 458 -6.55 29.46 -20.01
N ASP A 459 -5.69 29.62 -21.00
CA ASP A 459 -5.98 30.45 -22.17
C ASP A 459 -6.80 29.64 -23.21
N ARG A 460 -8.06 30.03 -23.43
CA ARG A 460 -8.96 29.35 -24.37
C ARG A 460 -8.53 29.49 -25.83
N THR A 461 -7.64 30.42 -26.16
CA THR A 461 -7.05 30.54 -27.51
C THR A 461 -5.98 29.48 -27.75
N VAL A 462 -5.45 28.88 -26.68
CA VAL A 462 -4.38 27.87 -26.73
C VAL A 462 -4.99 26.47 -26.60
N LYS A 463 -4.89 25.68 -27.67
CA LYS A 463 -5.41 24.29 -27.68
C LYS A 463 -4.54 23.30 -26.90
N THR A 464 -3.26 23.62 -26.70
CA THR A 464 -2.28 22.72 -26.09
C THR A 464 -2.17 22.95 -24.59
N PHE A 465 -2.30 21.87 -23.83
CA PHE A 465 -2.09 21.87 -22.38
C PHE A 465 -0.70 21.35 -22.02
N VAL A 466 -0.22 21.72 -20.85
CA VAL A 466 0.96 21.12 -20.25
C VAL A 466 0.59 19.73 -19.76
N GLU A 467 1.06 18.72 -20.48
CA GLU A 467 0.77 17.30 -20.22
C GLU A 467 2.00 16.51 -19.76
N SER A 468 3.14 17.17 -19.57
CA SER A 468 4.39 16.59 -19.09
C SER A 468 4.77 17.17 -17.73
N MET A 469 5.69 16.52 -17.04
CA MET A 469 6.29 17.02 -15.81
C MET A 469 7.66 17.63 -16.12
N ALA A 470 7.94 18.82 -15.62
CA ALA A 470 9.17 19.53 -15.95
C ALA A 470 9.91 19.94 -14.66
N PRO A 471 10.84 19.11 -14.17
CA PRO A 471 11.77 19.48 -13.12
C PRO A 471 12.53 20.75 -13.50
N HIS A 472 12.81 21.63 -12.54
CA HIS A 472 13.63 22.81 -12.82
C HIS A 472 14.96 22.38 -13.48
N PRO A 473 15.43 23.05 -14.55
CA PRO A 473 16.62 22.59 -15.28
C PRO A 473 17.89 22.45 -14.42
N SER A 474 17.99 23.20 -13.32
CA SER A 474 19.09 23.09 -12.35
C SER A 474 19.06 21.82 -11.48
N ARG A 475 17.92 21.11 -11.44
CA ARG A 475 17.69 19.88 -10.68
C ARG A 475 17.82 18.62 -11.54
N LEU A 476 17.70 18.77 -12.86
CA LEU A 476 17.72 17.64 -13.80
C LEU A 476 19.01 16.80 -13.69
N GLY A 477 20.17 17.46 -13.51
CA GLY A 477 21.45 16.76 -13.34
C GLY A 477 21.49 15.85 -12.11
N GLY A 478 20.82 16.23 -11.02
CA GLY A 478 20.71 15.40 -9.81
C GLY A 478 19.83 14.16 -10.01
N LEU A 479 18.80 14.27 -10.87
CA LEU A 479 17.96 13.15 -11.28
C LEU A 479 18.70 12.18 -12.23
N GLY A 480 19.83 12.61 -12.79
CA GLY A 480 20.53 11.89 -13.86
C GLY A 480 19.66 11.67 -15.09
N GLY A 481 18.69 12.57 -15.32
CA GLY A 481 17.74 12.47 -16.42
C GLY A 481 18.02 13.44 -17.55
N ASP A 482 17.40 13.18 -18.69
CA ASP A 482 17.34 14.08 -19.83
C ASP A 482 15.90 14.15 -20.39
N TYR A 483 15.75 14.48 -21.67
CA TYR A 483 14.47 14.73 -22.31
C TYR A 483 14.22 13.80 -23.52
N ASP A 484 14.81 12.60 -23.52
CA ASP A 484 14.70 11.62 -24.61
C ASP A 484 13.54 10.62 -24.47
N GLY A 485 12.69 10.79 -23.44
CA GLY A 485 11.62 9.85 -23.08
C GLY A 485 11.66 9.42 -21.61
N ASP A 486 12.67 9.89 -20.87
CA ASP A 486 12.77 9.77 -19.43
C ASP A 486 11.47 10.14 -18.70
N THR A 487 11.19 9.41 -17.62
CA THR A 487 9.98 9.62 -16.80
C THR A 487 10.33 9.81 -15.34
N GLY A 488 9.53 10.62 -14.64
CA GLY A 488 9.63 10.82 -13.21
C GLY A 488 8.30 10.61 -12.50
N SER A 489 8.37 10.17 -11.25
CA SER A 489 7.22 10.09 -10.36
C SER A 489 7.11 11.37 -9.53
N ALA A 490 5.88 11.84 -9.29
CA ALA A 490 5.56 12.92 -8.36
C ALA A 490 4.58 12.41 -7.31
N ASN A 491 5.02 12.41 -6.05
CA ASN A 491 4.22 11.99 -4.90
C ASN A 491 4.06 13.16 -3.93
N SER A 492 2.83 13.58 -3.69
CA SER A 492 2.55 14.78 -2.90
C SER A 492 2.18 14.45 -1.45
N PRO A 493 2.95 14.92 -0.45
CA PRO A 493 2.50 14.91 0.94
C PRO A 493 1.31 15.86 1.13
N MET A 494 0.34 15.42 1.93
CA MET A 494 -0.89 16.18 2.16
C MET A 494 -1.18 16.43 3.65
N SER A 495 -0.47 15.79 4.59
CA SER A 495 -0.65 16.09 6.02
C SER A 495 0.02 17.41 6.38
N THR A 496 -0.54 18.12 7.36
CA THR A 496 -0.02 19.40 7.84
C THR A 496 1.42 19.29 8.30
N GLU A 497 1.76 18.23 9.05
CA GLU A 497 3.11 17.98 9.57
C GLU A 497 4.11 17.79 8.43
N ALA A 498 3.73 17.04 7.38
CA ALA A 498 4.57 16.80 6.23
C ALA A 498 4.78 18.09 5.41
N LEU A 499 3.75 18.94 5.28
CA LEU A 499 3.88 20.24 4.63
C LEU A 499 4.82 21.18 5.43
N GLU A 500 4.68 21.23 6.75
CA GLU A 500 5.57 22.01 7.61
C GLU A 500 7.02 21.50 7.58
N GLU A 501 7.22 20.19 7.59
CA GLU A 501 8.55 19.58 7.45
C GLU A 501 9.18 20.00 6.12
N ASN A 502 8.42 19.96 5.02
CA ASN A 502 8.92 20.37 3.71
C ASN A 502 9.24 21.88 3.64
N ARG A 503 8.42 22.75 4.25
CA ARG A 503 8.72 24.19 4.34
C ARG A 503 10.02 24.47 5.11
N LYS A 504 10.23 23.78 6.23
CA LYS A 504 11.48 23.84 7.01
C LYS A 504 12.65 23.28 6.20
N TRP A 505 12.44 22.17 5.49
CA TRP A 505 13.45 21.51 4.67
C TRP A 505 13.96 22.41 3.55
N VAL A 506 13.09 23.03 2.76
CA VAL A 506 13.48 23.94 1.67
C VAL A 506 14.27 25.15 2.19
N SER A 507 13.99 25.59 3.41
CA SER A 507 14.72 26.68 4.08
C SER A 507 16.07 26.23 4.68
N SER A 508 16.36 24.93 4.70
CA SER A 508 17.56 24.38 5.33
C SER A 508 18.77 24.33 4.38
N LYS A 509 19.98 24.47 4.93
CA LYS A 509 21.25 24.30 4.19
C LYS A 509 21.30 22.98 3.41
N ASN A 510 20.80 21.90 4.02
CA ASN A 510 20.86 20.56 3.43
C ASN A 510 20.00 20.39 2.17
N TYR A 511 19.04 21.28 1.91
CA TYR A 511 18.28 21.29 0.67
C TYR A 511 19.09 21.82 -0.53
N TRP A 512 19.96 22.80 -0.26
CA TRP A 512 20.73 23.52 -1.27
C TRP A 512 22.12 22.91 -1.48
N PHE A 513 22.71 22.30 -0.45
CA PHE A 513 24.07 21.76 -0.49
C PHE A 513 24.09 20.22 -0.43
N ALA A 514 24.98 19.62 -1.20
CA ALA A 514 25.34 18.21 -1.11
C ALA A 514 26.34 17.97 0.03
N THR A 515 26.58 16.70 0.36
CA THR A 515 27.46 16.30 1.46
C THR A 515 28.93 16.66 1.23
N ASP A 516 29.33 16.85 -0.02
CA ASP A 516 30.66 17.32 -0.43
C ASP A 516 30.78 18.86 -0.43
N GLY A 517 29.72 19.57 -0.04
CA GLY A 517 29.67 21.03 -0.01
C GLY A 517 29.32 21.68 -1.35
N SER A 518 29.11 20.90 -2.43
CA SER A 518 28.68 21.43 -3.72
C SER A 518 27.20 21.84 -3.71
N PHE A 519 26.81 22.75 -4.61
CA PHE A 519 25.41 23.11 -4.79
C PHE A 519 24.64 21.99 -5.49
N LYS A 520 23.50 21.58 -4.92
CA LYS A 520 22.54 20.66 -5.56
C LYS A 520 21.77 21.31 -6.70
N ILE A 521 21.81 22.64 -6.77
CA ILE A 521 21.17 23.45 -7.81
C ILE A 521 22.30 23.99 -8.66
N ASN A 522 22.52 23.38 -9.81
CA ASN A 522 23.55 23.86 -10.71
C ASN A 522 22.96 24.94 -11.62
N PRO A 523 23.36 26.22 -11.51
CA PRO A 523 22.91 27.26 -12.42
C PRO A 523 23.42 27.02 -13.84
N VAL A 524 24.49 26.23 -14.01
CA VAL A 524 25.08 25.86 -15.29
C VAL A 524 24.54 24.47 -15.69
N ASN A 525 23.37 24.45 -16.33
CA ASN A 525 22.84 23.24 -16.95
C ASN A 525 23.52 22.97 -18.31
N ASN A 526 23.30 21.79 -18.90
CA ASN A 526 23.85 21.46 -20.22
C ASN A 526 23.45 22.48 -21.30
N VAL A 527 22.29 23.15 -21.15
CA VAL A 527 21.85 24.21 -22.06
C VAL A 527 22.81 25.41 -21.97
N ILE A 528 23.09 25.93 -20.77
CA ILE A 528 24.04 27.02 -20.56
C ILE A 528 25.45 26.58 -20.97
N LYS A 529 25.91 25.37 -20.63
CA LYS A 529 27.22 24.88 -21.11
C LYS A 529 27.31 24.86 -22.64
N ARG A 530 26.27 24.36 -23.32
CA ARG A 530 26.20 24.32 -24.80
C ARG A 530 26.13 25.72 -25.40
N THR A 531 25.30 26.61 -24.85
CA THR A 531 25.18 28.00 -25.32
C THR A 531 26.49 28.77 -25.11
N THR A 532 27.14 28.62 -23.94
CA THR A 532 28.43 29.26 -23.67
C THR A 532 29.52 28.70 -24.58
N ALA A 533 29.55 27.37 -24.81
CA ALA A 533 30.49 26.76 -25.74
C ALA A 533 30.24 27.14 -27.21
N ALA A 534 29.01 27.44 -27.59
CA ALA A 534 28.66 27.94 -28.92
C ALA A 534 28.99 29.42 -29.11
N LEU A 535 28.92 30.23 -28.04
CA LEU A 535 29.31 31.65 -28.04
C LEU A 535 30.82 31.87 -27.95
N LEU A 536 31.56 30.89 -27.43
CA LEU A 536 33.03 30.90 -27.34
C LEU A 536 33.72 30.29 -28.56
N LYS A 537 32.96 29.83 -29.56
CA LYS A 537 33.42 29.51 -30.91
C LYS A 537 33.05 30.65 -31.84
#